data_AF-A0A5J4L6X6-F1
#
_entry.id   AF-A0A5J4L6X6-F1
#
_cell.length_a   1.000
_cell.length_b   1.000
_cell.length_c   1.000
_cell.angle_alpha   90.00
_cell.angle_beta   90.00
_cell.angle_gamma   90.00
#
_symmetry.space_group_name_H-M   'P 1'
#
loop_
_entity.id
_entity.type
_entity.pdbx_description
1 polymer ?
#
loop_
_entity_poly.entity_id
_entity_poly.type
_entity_poly.pdbx_seq_one_letter_code
_entity_poly.pdbx_strand_id
1 'polypeptide(L)'
;MKEIKYLVRHYSLDGIYFHDETFTINPEWVKELCVELKPLRLKWGCQTRVTLVSEELLTLMKDAGCIQIDFGIESASKRVLKSIKKGTSPELAMKALELTKRSGIKSFASFMIGLPGETEDDMLENIKFLKKIKPDYTYFNLYTPFPGTEAAEVAIKEGKLSEDYFSRDYDMLLETVPLVNLSAEPTETVMRYHKKLRNMVFLKNYMGVLTRNNILLIMEALLYFLMSPSALFKASSEFLKNRNIEKFIFSIFSNYQKFKAKEGNSP
;
A
#
# COMPACT_ATOMS: atom_id res chain seq x y z
N MET A 1 -13.62 -8.77 21.75
CA MET A 1 -13.38 -10.20 22.06
C MET A 1 -14.55 -11.15 21.79
N LYS A 2 -15.81 -10.82 22.14
CA LYS A 2 -16.95 -11.70 21.82
C LYS A 2 -17.05 -12.03 20.32
N GLU A 3 -16.90 -11.02 19.47
CA GLU A 3 -16.93 -11.17 18.01
C GLU A 3 -15.81 -12.07 17.48
N ILE A 4 -14.55 -11.82 17.87
CA ILE A 4 -13.40 -12.66 17.46
C ILE A 4 -13.61 -14.12 17.88
N LYS A 5 -14.04 -14.37 19.12
CA LYS A 5 -14.33 -15.72 19.61
C LYS A 5 -15.48 -16.38 18.85
N TYR A 6 -16.50 -15.61 18.46
CA TYR A 6 -17.58 -16.11 17.61
C TYR A 6 -17.03 -16.50 16.24
N LEU A 7 -16.25 -15.63 15.60
CA LEU A 7 -15.70 -15.88 14.28
C LEU A 7 -14.78 -17.12 14.26
N VAL A 8 -13.87 -17.24 15.22
CA VAL A 8 -12.96 -18.38 15.36
C VAL A 8 -13.71 -19.70 15.60
N ARG A 9 -14.87 -19.67 16.26
CA ARG A 9 -15.67 -20.88 16.55
C ARG A 9 -16.50 -21.35 15.36
N HIS A 10 -17.03 -20.41 14.58
CA HIS A 10 -18.00 -20.72 13.51
C HIS A 10 -17.36 -20.74 12.12
N TYR A 11 -16.16 -20.19 11.98
CA TYR A 11 -15.46 -20.10 10.71
C TYR A 11 -13.99 -20.53 10.87
N SER A 12 -13.49 -21.23 9.85
CA SER A 12 -12.06 -21.59 9.75
C SER A 12 -11.26 -20.39 9.23
N LEU A 13 -10.94 -19.45 10.12
CA LEU A 13 -10.18 -18.25 9.77
C LEU A 13 -8.68 -18.52 9.69
N ASP A 14 -8.05 -18.05 8.61
CA ASP A 14 -6.58 -18.01 8.48
C ASP A 14 -5.95 -16.82 9.22
N GLY A 15 -6.71 -15.75 9.45
CA GLY A 15 -6.28 -14.57 10.20
C GLY A 15 -7.31 -13.44 10.22
N ILE A 16 -6.99 -12.37 10.95
CA ILE A 16 -7.81 -11.15 11.07
C ILE A 16 -6.96 -9.91 10.78
N TYR A 17 -7.52 -8.92 10.11
CA TYR A 17 -6.90 -7.60 9.98
C TYR A 17 -7.75 -6.56 10.70
N PHE A 18 -7.18 -5.86 11.68
CA PHE A 18 -7.85 -4.77 12.40
C PHE A 18 -7.75 -3.47 11.59
N HIS A 19 -8.91 -2.91 11.24
CA HIS A 19 -9.01 -1.75 10.35
C HIS A 19 -8.98 -0.40 11.09
N ASP A 20 -8.88 -0.40 12.42
CA ASP A 20 -8.70 0.80 13.24
C ASP A 20 -7.56 1.67 12.70
N GLU A 21 -7.81 2.96 12.45
CA GLU A 21 -6.82 3.87 11.82
C GLU A 21 -5.51 3.98 12.60
N THR A 22 -5.59 3.89 13.93
CA THR A 22 -4.43 3.94 14.83
C THR A 22 -4.59 2.91 15.94
N PHE A 23 -4.40 1.64 15.58
CA PHE A 23 -4.64 0.50 16.47
C PHE A 23 -3.90 0.59 17.82
N THR A 24 -2.68 1.15 17.83
CA THR A 24 -1.85 1.24 19.04
C THR A 24 -1.97 2.56 19.80
N ILE A 25 -3.05 3.33 19.60
CA ILE A 25 -3.29 4.59 20.31
C ILE A 25 -3.37 4.39 21.84
N ASN A 26 -3.94 3.27 22.29
CA ASN A 26 -3.95 2.86 23.68
C ASN A 26 -3.11 1.57 23.84
N PRO A 27 -1.83 1.68 24.22
CA PRO A 27 -0.96 0.51 24.33
C PRO A 27 -1.40 -0.48 25.42
N GLU A 28 -2.02 -0.01 26.50
CA GLU A 28 -2.51 -0.90 27.58
C GLU A 28 -3.68 -1.76 27.11
N TRP A 29 -4.62 -1.18 26.35
CA TRP A 29 -5.66 -1.95 25.69
C TRP A 29 -5.10 -2.99 24.71
N VAL A 30 -4.05 -2.65 23.94
CA VAL A 30 -3.40 -3.61 23.03
C VAL A 30 -2.76 -4.75 23.82
N LYS A 31 -2.14 -4.47 24.97
CA LYS A 31 -1.57 -5.51 25.85
C LYS A 31 -2.66 -6.45 26.36
N GLU A 32 -3.78 -5.93 26.85
CA GLU A 32 -4.94 -6.73 27.29
C GLU A 32 -5.49 -7.60 26.15
N LEU A 33 -5.63 -7.02 24.95
CA LEU A 33 -6.06 -7.75 23.77
C LEU A 33 -5.09 -8.86 23.40
N CYS A 34 -3.77 -8.62 23.46
CA CYS A 34 -2.75 -9.61 23.17
C CYS A 34 -2.83 -10.82 24.12
N VAL A 35 -3.14 -10.60 25.40
CA VAL A 35 -3.37 -11.69 26.36
C VAL A 35 -4.55 -12.56 25.94
N GLU A 36 -5.65 -11.96 25.47
CA GLU A 36 -6.82 -12.70 25.02
C GLU A 36 -6.65 -13.37 23.63
N LEU A 37 -5.82 -12.82 22.75
CA LEU A 37 -5.57 -13.35 21.41
C LEU A 37 -4.58 -14.53 21.41
N LYS A 38 -3.56 -14.50 22.29
CA LYS A 38 -2.48 -15.51 22.33
C LYS A 38 -2.99 -16.97 22.37
N PRO A 39 -4.00 -17.34 23.18
CA PRO A 39 -4.53 -18.71 23.21
C PRO A 39 -5.23 -19.13 21.92
N LEU A 40 -5.73 -18.18 21.12
CA LEU A 40 -6.45 -18.45 19.87
C LEU A 40 -5.50 -18.86 18.73
N ARG A 41 -4.19 -18.59 18.87
CA ARG A 41 -3.16 -18.89 17.85
C ARG A 41 -3.50 -18.34 16.45
N LEU A 42 -4.23 -17.23 16.42
CA LEU A 42 -4.70 -16.59 15.20
C LEU A 42 -3.63 -15.63 14.68
N LYS A 43 -3.39 -15.64 13.36
CA LYS A 43 -2.56 -14.62 12.73
C LYS A 43 -3.35 -13.33 12.63
N TRP A 44 -2.72 -12.19 12.87
CA TRP A 44 -3.40 -10.92 12.67
C TRP A 44 -2.46 -9.79 12.22
N GLY A 45 -3.07 -8.71 11.73
CA GLY A 45 -2.37 -7.48 11.37
C GLY A 45 -3.20 -6.25 11.72
N CYS A 46 -2.56 -5.09 11.67
CA CYS A 46 -3.21 -3.81 11.97
C CYS A 46 -2.47 -2.65 11.29
N GLN A 47 -3.08 -1.48 11.28
CA GLN A 47 -2.42 -0.21 10.92
C GLN A 47 -2.18 0.66 12.15
N THR A 48 -1.05 1.37 12.19
CA THR A 48 -0.76 2.35 13.25
C THR A 48 0.26 3.40 12.82
N ARG A 49 0.60 4.30 13.74
CA ARG A 49 1.60 5.35 13.57
C ARG A 49 2.97 4.89 14.04
N VAL A 50 4.00 5.31 13.32
CA VAL A 50 5.41 5.04 13.67
C VAL A 50 5.83 5.61 15.03
N THR A 51 5.06 6.58 15.56
CA THR A 51 5.29 7.21 16.86
C THR A 51 4.72 6.40 18.03
N LEU A 52 3.93 5.36 17.78
CA LEU A 52 3.13 4.63 18.78
C LEU A 52 3.55 3.17 18.93
N VAL A 53 4.79 2.85 18.60
CA VAL A 53 5.35 1.50 18.75
C VAL A 53 6.63 1.52 19.57
N SER A 54 6.78 0.51 20.42
CA SER A 54 7.98 0.24 21.22
C SER A 54 8.39 -1.22 21.05
N GLU A 55 9.63 -1.57 21.38
CA GLU A 55 10.11 -2.95 21.30
C GLU A 55 9.30 -3.91 22.18
N GLU A 56 8.93 -3.46 23.39
CA GLU A 56 8.07 -4.21 24.31
C GLU A 56 6.69 -4.50 23.70
N LEU A 57 6.02 -3.46 23.18
CA LEU A 57 4.70 -3.61 22.59
C LEU A 57 4.74 -4.54 21.38
N LEU A 58 5.73 -4.35 20.49
CA LEU A 58 5.89 -5.18 19.30
C LEU A 58 6.17 -6.63 19.65
N THR A 59 6.96 -6.90 20.69
CA THR A 59 7.23 -8.26 21.16
C THR A 59 5.94 -8.93 21.66
N LEU A 60 5.13 -8.21 22.46
CA LEU A 60 3.83 -8.71 22.92
C LEU A 60 2.86 -8.97 21.76
N MET A 61 2.80 -8.05 20.79
CA MET A 61 1.98 -8.21 19.59
C MET A 61 2.42 -9.44 18.78
N LYS A 62 3.74 -9.63 18.59
CA LYS A 62 4.29 -10.80 17.89
C LYS A 62 3.88 -12.10 18.58
N ASP A 63 4.07 -12.17 19.89
CA ASP A 63 3.73 -13.31 20.73
C ASP A 63 2.24 -13.67 20.67
N ALA A 64 1.38 -12.67 20.48
CA ALA A 64 -0.06 -12.83 20.33
C ALA A 64 -0.50 -13.14 18.88
N GLY A 65 0.43 -13.29 17.94
CA GLY A 65 0.13 -13.67 16.56
C GLY A 65 0.15 -12.54 15.53
N CYS A 66 0.62 -11.34 15.89
CA CYS A 66 0.79 -10.25 14.92
C CYS A 66 1.85 -10.63 13.88
N ILE A 67 1.46 -10.64 12.60
CA ILE A 67 2.34 -10.98 11.49
C ILE A 67 2.69 -9.79 10.61
N GLN A 68 1.89 -8.71 10.65
CA GLN A 68 2.10 -7.52 9.83
C GLN A 68 1.60 -6.26 10.53
N ILE A 69 2.35 -5.16 10.42
CA ILE A 69 1.92 -3.81 10.80
C ILE A 69 2.08 -2.86 9.62
N ASP A 70 1.03 -2.09 9.37
CA ASP A 70 0.98 -1.09 8.31
C ASP A 70 1.21 0.31 8.90
N PHE A 71 2.19 1.01 8.33
CA PHE A 71 2.60 2.34 8.77
C PHE A 71 2.36 3.37 7.66
N GLY A 72 1.67 4.46 8.04
CA GLY A 72 1.59 5.69 7.25
C GLY A 72 2.89 6.49 7.34
N ILE A 73 3.80 6.32 6.38
CA ILE A 73 5.05 7.08 6.29
C ILE A 73 4.81 8.41 5.57
N GLU A 74 3.97 8.39 4.54
CA GLU A 74 3.59 9.50 3.66
C GLU A 74 4.71 10.09 2.84
N SER A 75 5.77 10.59 3.48
CA SER A 75 6.92 11.21 2.81
C SER A 75 8.19 11.03 3.66
N ALA A 76 9.34 10.99 2.99
CA ALA A 76 10.66 11.06 3.61
C ALA A 76 11.16 12.50 3.78
N SER A 77 10.45 13.50 3.24
CA SER A 77 10.79 14.91 3.42
C SER A 77 10.19 15.45 4.71
N LYS A 78 11.04 15.92 5.62
CA LYS A 78 10.61 16.56 6.87
C LYS A 78 9.73 17.77 6.62
N ARG A 79 10.01 18.53 5.55
CA ARG A 79 9.24 19.72 5.19
C ARG A 79 7.83 19.34 4.74
N VAL A 80 7.71 18.32 3.89
CA VAL A 80 6.41 17.81 3.42
C VAL A 80 5.61 17.21 4.58
N LEU A 81 6.26 16.40 5.44
CA LEU A 81 5.60 15.86 6.64
C LEU A 81 5.07 16.96 7.57
N LYS A 82 5.80 18.09 7.67
CA LYS A 82 5.37 19.26 8.43
C LYS A 82 4.20 19.98 7.75
N SER A 83 4.21 20.16 6.43
CA SER A 83 3.13 20.86 5.72
C SER A 83 1.79 20.13 5.85
N ILE A 84 1.80 18.80 5.81
CA ILE A 84 0.59 17.98 5.98
C ILE A 84 0.26 17.68 7.45
N LYS A 85 0.94 18.33 8.40
CA LYS A 85 0.72 18.18 9.84
C LYS A 85 0.81 16.70 10.29
N LYS A 86 1.66 15.88 9.66
CA LYS A 86 1.72 14.43 9.94
C LYS A 86 2.16 14.14 11.37
N GLY A 87 2.98 15.00 11.98
CA GLY A 87 3.45 14.81 13.36
C GLY A 87 4.40 13.62 13.52
N THR A 88 5.30 13.42 12.55
CA THR A 88 6.34 12.38 12.58
C THR A 88 7.60 12.86 11.84
N SER A 89 8.64 12.02 11.79
CA SER A 89 9.86 12.26 11.01
C SER A 89 10.37 10.98 10.32
N PRO A 90 11.22 11.10 9.30
CA PRO A 90 11.85 9.95 8.65
C PRO A 90 12.69 9.11 9.62
N GLU A 91 13.30 9.73 10.64
CA GLU A 91 14.07 9.02 11.66
C GLU A 91 13.17 8.16 12.55
N LEU A 92 12.00 8.69 12.95
CA LEU A 92 11.02 7.93 13.73
C LEU A 92 10.46 6.76 12.92
N ALA A 93 10.15 6.99 11.63
CA ALA A 93 9.77 5.93 10.71
C ALA A 93 10.84 4.84 10.59
N MET A 94 12.10 5.23 10.43
CA MET A 94 13.23 4.30 10.36
C MET A 94 13.34 3.44 11.62
N LYS A 95 13.27 4.07 12.79
CA LYS A 95 13.33 3.38 14.08
C LYS A 95 12.17 2.41 14.25
N ALA A 96 10.94 2.83 13.95
CA ALA A 96 9.75 1.98 14.06
C ALA A 96 9.86 0.73 13.15
N LEU A 97 10.30 0.91 11.91
CA LEU A 97 10.48 -0.19 10.97
C LEU A 97 11.60 -1.15 11.40
N GLU A 98 12.70 -0.63 11.96
CA GLU A 98 13.78 -1.46 12.51
C GLU A 98 13.30 -2.29 13.70
N LEU A 99 12.58 -1.69 14.65
CA LEU A 99 12.00 -2.39 15.80
C LEU A 99 11.00 -3.47 15.37
N THR A 100 10.14 -3.14 14.39
CA THR A 100 9.14 -4.07 13.83
C THR A 100 9.83 -5.29 13.21
N LYS A 101 10.87 -5.05 12.41
CA LYS A 101 11.68 -6.10 11.79
C LYS A 101 12.39 -6.97 12.84
N ARG A 102 13.00 -6.36 13.86
CA ARG A 102 13.67 -7.08 14.97
C ARG A 102 12.70 -7.96 15.75
N SER A 103 11.45 -7.53 15.88
CA SER A 103 10.39 -8.30 16.54
C SER A 103 9.82 -9.42 15.65
N GLY A 104 10.34 -9.62 14.43
CA GLY A 104 9.88 -10.65 13.51
C GLY A 104 8.47 -10.41 12.94
N ILE A 105 8.02 -9.16 12.91
CA ILE A 105 6.76 -8.73 12.32
C ILE A 105 7.07 -8.11 10.95
N LYS A 106 6.23 -8.39 9.94
CA LYS A 106 6.38 -7.76 8.63
C LYS A 106 5.91 -6.31 8.69
N SER A 107 6.61 -5.46 7.96
CA SER A 107 6.29 -4.05 7.84
C SER A 107 5.69 -3.73 6.48
N PHE A 108 4.57 -3.02 6.47
CA PHE A 108 4.02 -2.39 5.27
C PHE A 108 4.18 -0.88 5.41
N ALA A 109 4.85 -0.25 4.44
CA ALA A 109 5.05 1.19 4.43
C ALA A 109 4.21 1.84 3.34
N SER A 110 3.29 2.73 3.71
CA SER A 110 2.54 3.54 2.75
C SER A 110 3.14 4.93 2.60
N PHE A 111 3.20 5.39 1.36
CA PHE A 111 3.65 6.72 0.95
C PHE A 111 2.57 7.38 0.09
N MET A 112 2.54 8.70 0.09
CA MET A 112 1.73 9.51 -0.82
C MET A 112 2.65 10.34 -1.71
N ILE A 113 2.27 10.48 -2.98
CA ILE A 113 3.00 11.24 -3.99
C ILE A 113 2.10 12.33 -4.55
N GLY A 114 2.63 13.54 -4.71
CA GLY A 114 1.87 14.72 -5.13
C GLY A 114 1.29 15.50 -3.95
N LEU A 115 1.91 15.40 -2.76
CA LEU A 115 1.45 16.11 -1.57
C LEU A 115 1.52 17.64 -1.77
N PRO A 116 0.70 18.43 -1.04
CA PRO A 116 0.70 19.88 -1.18
C PRO A 116 2.10 20.51 -1.02
N GLY A 117 2.57 21.16 -2.08
CA GLY A 117 3.88 21.80 -2.17
C GLY A 117 5.09 20.85 -2.20
N GLU A 118 4.89 19.55 -2.44
CA GLU A 118 5.97 18.57 -2.65
C GLU A 118 6.77 18.89 -3.93
N THR A 119 8.10 18.87 -3.85
CA THR A 119 9.00 19.15 -5.00
C THR A 119 9.59 17.85 -5.56
N GLU A 120 10.26 17.95 -6.72
CA GLU A 120 11.02 16.82 -7.28
C GLU A 120 12.11 16.31 -6.32
N ASP A 121 12.76 17.21 -5.57
CA ASP A 121 13.76 16.85 -4.57
C ASP A 121 13.17 16.04 -3.40
N ASP A 122 11.97 16.38 -2.92
CA ASP A 122 11.27 15.62 -1.88
C ASP A 122 10.92 14.20 -2.38
N MET A 123 10.48 14.08 -3.64
CA MET A 123 10.22 12.77 -4.25
C MET A 123 11.51 11.95 -4.45
N LEU A 124 12.65 12.61 -4.69
CA LEU A 124 13.96 11.96 -4.69
C LEU A 124 14.38 11.50 -3.29
N GLU A 125 14.03 12.23 -2.23
CA GLU A 125 14.23 11.78 -0.85
C GLU A 125 13.46 10.50 -0.56
N ASN A 126 12.21 10.37 -1.04
CA ASN A 126 11.42 9.12 -0.93
C ASN A 126 12.18 7.93 -1.53
N ILE A 127 12.78 8.09 -2.72
CA ILE A 127 13.58 7.05 -3.38
C ILE A 127 14.81 6.66 -2.53
N LYS A 128 15.55 7.63 -2.01
CA LYS A 128 16.75 7.40 -1.19
C LYS A 128 16.38 6.71 0.12
N PHE A 129 15.31 7.17 0.76
CA PHE A 129 14.82 6.64 2.03
C PHE A 129 14.37 5.19 1.90
N LEU A 130 13.59 4.87 0.86
CA LEU A 130 13.09 3.52 0.62
C LEU A 130 14.22 2.49 0.47
N LYS A 131 15.32 2.86 -0.21
CA LYS A 131 16.52 2.03 -0.34
C LYS A 131 17.19 1.75 1.01
N LYS A 132 17.03 2.65 1.98
CA LYS A 132 17.58 2.53 3.34
C LYS A 132 16.70 1.70 4.24
N ILE A 133 15.40 1.99 4.31
CA ILE A 133 14.47 1.33 5.26
C ILE A 133 14.05 -0.08 4.85
N LYS A 134 14.00 -0.38 3.54
CA LYS A 134 13.68 -1.70 2.98
C LYS A 134 12.51 -2.45 3.69
N PRO A 135 11.33 -1.83 3.86
CA PRO A 135 10.14 -2.47 4.47
C PRO A 135 9.68 -3.67 3.66
N ASP A 136 9.03 -4.66 4.28
CA ASP A 136 8.64 -5.91 3.60
C ASP A 136 7.70 -5.64 2.42
N TYR A 137 6.75 -4.74 2.61
CA TYR A 137 5.82 -4.27 1.60
C TYR A 137 5.83 -2.75 1.52
N THR A 138 5.58 -2.20 0.34
CA THR A 138 5.47 -0.75 0.14
C THR A 138 4.36 -0.40 -0.82
N TYR A 139 3.59 0.64 -0.51
CA TYR A 139 2.53 1.13 -1.36
C TYR A 139 2.64 2.64 -1.56
N PHE A 140 2.32 3.10 -2.78
CA PHE A 140 2.41 4.49 -3.19
C PHE A 140 1.06 4.95 -3.73
N ASN A 141 0.38 5.81 -2.98
CA ASN A 141 -0.83 6.48 -3.41
C ASN A 141 -0.52 7.81 -4.08
N LEU A 142 -1.40 8.25 -4.97
CA LEU A 142 -1.46 9.65 -5.35
C LEU A 142 -2.22 10.41 -4.27
N TYR A 143 -1.82 11.65 -4.01
CA TYR A 143 -2.52 12.49 -3.05
C TYR A 143 -3.89 12.89 -3.60
N THR A 144 -4.93 12.66 -2.78
CA THR A 144 -6.30 13.06 -3.08
C THR A 144 -6.85 13.86 -1.92
N PRO A 145 -7.24 15.13 -2.13
CA PRO A 145 -7.95 15.90 -1.12
C PRO A 145 -9.40 15.42 -1.03
N PHE A 146 -9.81 14.95 0.15
CA PHE A 146 -11.19 14.51 0.40
C PHE A 146 -12.12 15.69 0.75
N PRO A 147 -13.43 15.60 0.46
CA PRO A 147 -14.38 16.66 0.79
C PRO A 147 -14.34 16.96 2.29
N GLY A 148 -14.38 18.25 2.65
CA GLY A 148 -14.28 18.71 4.04
C GLY A 148 -12.87 18.73 4.63
N THR A 149 -11.83 18.41 3.84
CA THR A 149 -10.44 18.66 4.26
C THR A 149 -9.98 20.07 3.90
N GLU A 150 -9.10 20.64 4.71
CA GLU A 150 -8.47 21.96 4.46
C GLU A 150 -7.85 22.03 3.04
N ALA A 151 -7.25 20.94 2.57
CA ALA A 151 -6.67 20.88 1.23
C ALA A 151 -7.72 20.93 0.11
N ALA A 152 -8.88 20.28 0.29
CA ALA A 152 -9.97 20.35 -0.67
C ALA A 152 -10.58 21.77 -0.71
N GLU A 153 -10.80 22.37 0.47
CA GLU A 153 -11.33 23.73 0.59
C GLU A 153 -10.42 24.76 -0.11
N VAL A 154 -9.10 24.66 0.10
CA VAL A 154 -8.12 25.51 -0.57
C VAL A 154 -8.14 25.27 -2.09
N ALA A 155 -8.16 24.00 -2.54
CA ALA A 155 -8.18 23.68 -3.96
C ALA A 155 -9.43 24.20 -4.68
N ILE A 156 -10.60 24.11 -4.04
CA ILE A 156 -11.87 24.65 -4.55
C ILE A 156 -11.79 26.18 -4.64
N LYS A 157 -11.33 26.84 -3.57
CA LYS A 157 -11.18 28.30 -3.51
C LYS A 157 -10.22 28.83 -4.57
N GLU A 158 -9.17 28.08 -4.89
CA GLU A 158 -8.21 28.41 -5.95
C GLU A 158 -8.71 28.04 -7.36
N GLY A 159 -9.91 27.47 -7.50
CA GLY A 159 -10.48 27.04 -8.77
C GLY A 159 -9.81 25.81 -9.38
N LYS A 160 -9.03 25.06 -8.60
CA LYS A 160 -8.34 23.82 -9.02
C LYS A 160 -9.23 22.58 -8.94
N LEU A 161 -10.32 22.66 -8.18
CA LEU A 161 -11.26 21.57 -7.94
C LEU A 161 -12.68 22.11 -7.98
N SER A 162 -13.63 21.36 -8.54
CA SER A 162 -15.06 21.74 -8.50
C SER A 162 -15.66 21.42 -7.13
N GLU A 163 -16.75 22.09 -6.75
CA GLU A 163 -17.44 21.80 -5.48
C GLU A 163 -18.12 20.41 -5.46
N ASP A 164 -18.48 19.89 -6.64
CA ASP A 164 -19.16 18.60 -6.83
C ASP A 164 -18.22 17.45 -7.21
N TYR A 165 -16.90 17.62 -7.06
CA TYR A 165 -15.91 16.70 -7.61
C TYR A 165 -16.02 15.23 -7.12
N PHE A 166 -16.62 15.02 -5.94
CA PHE A 166 -16.82 13.69 -5.34
C PHE A 166 -18.13 12.99 -5.72
N SER A 167 -19.03 13.66 -6.46
CA SER A 167 -20.29 13.04 -6.92
C SER A 167 -20.10 12.17 -8.18
N ARG A 168 -18.88 12.09 -8.70
CA ARG A 168 -18.50 11.24 -9.83
C ARG A 168 -17.89 9.96 -9.24
N ASP A 169 -18.27 8.79 -9.74
CA ASP A 169 -17.79 7.47 -9.29
C ASP A 169 -16.28 7.46 -9.03
N TYR A 170 -15.89 7.74 -7.80
CA TYR A 170 -14.50 7.98 -7.40
C TYR A 170 -13.94 6.68 -6.82
N ASP A 171 -12.99 6.07 -7.52
CA ASP A 171 -12.32 4.85 -7.08
C ASP A 171 -10.83 5.11 -6.83
N MET A 172 -10.47 5.22 -5.55
CA MET A 172 -9.07 5.36 -5.09
C MET A 172 -8.12 4.27 -5.63
N LEU A 173 -8.63 3.08 -5.94
CA LEU A 173 -7.83 1.93 -6.32
C LEU A 173 -7.48 1.90 -7.81
N LEU A 174 -8.21 2.66 -8.64
CA LEU A 174 -8.07 2.64 -10.10
C LEU A 174 -7.46 3.91 -10.68
N GLU A 175 -7.19 4.94 -9.87
CA GLU A 175 -6.71 6.21 -10.39
C GLU A 175 -5.32 6.09 -11.03
N THR A 176 -5.25 6.51 -12.30
CA THR A 176 -4.01 6.55 -13.07
C THR A 176 -3.47 7.97 -13.25
N VAL A 177 -4.18 8.96 -12.73
CA VAL A 177 -3.89 10.39 -12.80
C VAL A 177 -4.44 11.02 -11.51
N PRO A 178 -3.76 11.99 -10.88
CA PRO A 178 -4.31 12.66 -9.71
C PRO A 178 -5.54 13.49 -10.10
N LEU A 179 -6.58 13.44 -9.28
CA LEU A 179 -7.77 14.27 -9.40
C LEU A 179 -7.44 15.77 -9.44
N VAL A 180 -6.49 16.19 -8.61
CA VAL A 180 -5.91 17.54 -8.60
C VAL A 180 -4.45 17.44 -8.21
N ASN A 181 -3.59 18.23 -8.85
CA ASN A 181 -2.19 18.32 -8.49
C ASN A 181 -1.96 19.57 -7.63
N LEU A 182 -1.62 19.34 -6.36
CA LEU A 182 -1.30 20.38 -5.37
C LEU A 182 0.20 20.45 -5.05
N SER A 183 1.02 19.63 -5.71
CA SER A 183 2.47 19.67 -5.57
C SER A 183 3.06 20.94 -6.20
N ALA A 184 4.35 21.18 -5.95
CA ALA A 184 5.09 22.26 -6.59
C ALA A 184 5.54 21.91 -8.03
N GLU A 185 5.27 20.68 -8.48
CA GLU A 185 5.74 20.14 -9.75
C GLU A 185 4.61 19.91 -10.75
N PRO A 186 4.89 19.93 -12.06
CA PRO A 186 3.93 19.50 -13.07
C PRO A 186 3.44 18.06 -12.84
N THR A 187 2.19 17.78 -13.25
CA THR A 187 1.56 16.46 -13.07
C THR A 187 2.37 15.35 -13.73
N GLU A 188 3.05 15.63 -14.85
CA GLU A 188 3.93 14.71 -15.55
C GLU A 188 5.12 14.28 -14.67
N THR A 189 5.66 15.20 -13.87
CA THR A 189 6.75 14.91 -12.93
C THR A 189 6.23 14.05 -11.78
N VAL A 190 5.10 14.41 -11.16
CA VAL A 190 4.46 13.61 -10.09
C VAL A 190 4.20 12.17 -10.56
N MET A 191 3.60 12.02 -11.74
CA MET A 191 3.31 10.71 -12.33
C MET A 191 4.58 9.91 -12.68
N ARG A 192 5.63 10.59 -13.16
CA ARG A 192 6.94 9.97 -13.43
C ARG A 192 7.53 9.36 -12.16
N TYR A 193 7.48 10.07 -11.03
CA TYR A 193 7.99 9.58 -9.75
C TYR A 193 7.12 8.50 -9.12
N HIS A 194 5.80 8.68 -9.11
CA HIS A 194 4.85 7.67 -8.60
C HIS A 194 5.09 6.30 -9.26
N LYS A 195 5.18 6.30 -10.59
CA LYS A 195 5.44 5.11 -11.39
C LYS A 195 6.83 4.54 -11.17
N LYS A 196 7.85 5.39 -11.08
CA LYS A 196 9.23 4.97 -10.78
C LYS A 196 9.30 4.25 -9.43
N LEU A 197 8.68 4.81 -8.39
CA LEU A 197 8.61 4.24 -7.05
C LEU A 197 7.85 2.91 -7.02
N ARG A 198 6.67 2.82 -7.66
CA ARG A 198 5.92 1.56 -7.79
C ARG A 198 6.74 0.47 -8.47
N ASN A 199 7.38 0.77 -9.60
CA ASN A 199 8.23 -0.19 -10.30
C ASN A 199 9.42 -0.67 -9.44
N MET A 200 10.01 0.21 -8.63
CA MET A 200 11.14 -0.15 -7.76
C MET A 200 10.77 -1.19 -6.70
N VAL A 201 9.53 -1.15 -6.18
CA VAL A 201 9.06 -2.08 -5.14
C VAL A 201 8.27 -3.25 -5.69
N PHE A 202 7.89 -3.22 -6.97
CA PHE A 202 7.05 -4.22 -7.60
C PHE A 202 7.53 -5.65 -7.31
N LEU A 203 8.75 -6.00 -7.76
CA LEU A 203 9.26 -7.35 -7.58
C LEU A 203 9.28 -7.73 -6.10
N LYS A 204 9.73 -6.82 -5.23
CA LYS A 204 9.80 -7.07 -3.79
C LYS A 204 8.42 -7.38 -3.19
N ASN A 205 7.40 -6.61 -3.52
CA ASN A 205 6.04 -6.79 -3.02
C ASN A 205 5.45 -8.15 -3.45
N TYR A 206 5.74 -8.58 -4.69
CA TYR A 206 5.16 -9.80 -5.27
C TYR A 206 6.04 -11.03 -5.14
N MET A 207 7.31 -10.91 -4.70
CA MET A 207 8.21 -12.04 -4.48
C MET A 207 7.63 -13.06 -3.50
N GLY A 208 6.92 -12.60 -2.46
CA GLY A 208 6.26 -13.49 -1.50
C GLY A 208 5.09 -14.30 -2.09
N VAL A 209 4.58 -13.90 -3.26
CA VAL A 209 3.50 -14.59 -3.99
C VAL A 209 4.06 -15.72 -4.87
N LEU A 210 5.37 -15.79 -5.11
CA LEU A 210 6.00 -16.82 -5.97
C LEU A 210 6.11 -18.19 -5.27
N THR A 211 4.99 -18.74 -4.80
CA THR A 211 4.89 -20.10 -4.28
C THR A 211 4.88 -21.12 -5.44
N ARG A 212 5.19 -22.41 -5.17
CA ARG A 212 5.20 -23.46 -6.21
C ARG A 212 3.89 -23.52 -7.01
N ASN A 213 2.75 -23.40 -6.33
CA ASN A 213 1.44 -23.42 -6.97
C ASN A 213 1.22 -22.16 -7.84
N ASN A 214 1.67 -21.00 -7.36
CA ASN A 214 1.55 -19.75 -8.12
C ASN A 214 2.51 -19.70 -9.31
N ILE A 215 3.68 -20.34 -9.24
CA ILE A 215 4.64 -20.42 -10.36
C ILE A 215 4.02 -21.16 -11.54
N LEU A 216 3.33 -22.29 -11.30
CA LEU A 216 2.65 -23.02 -12.37
C LEU A 216 1.59 -22.14 -13.05
N LEU A 217 0.76 -21.46 -12.26
CA LEU A 217 -0.23 -20.52 -12.77
C LEU A 217 0.41 -19.37 -13.57
N ILE A 218 1.52 -18.80 -13.09
CA ILE A 218 2.26 -17.73 -13.78
C ILE A 218 2.80 -18.25 -15.11
N MET A 219 3.42 -19.43 -15.13
CA MET A 219 3.97 -20.03 -16.34
C MET A 219 2.87 -20.31 -17.38
N GLU A 220 1.73 -20.83 -16.92
CA GLU A 220 0.58 -21.08 -17.77
C GLU A 220 0.05 -19.76 -18.37
N ALA A 221 -0.16 -18.74 -17.53
CA ALA A 221 -0.60 -17.42 -17.98
C ALA A 221 0.37 -16.77 -18.97
N LEU A 222 1.68 -16.92 -18.76
CA LEU A 222 2.72 -16.43 -19.68
C LEU A 222 2.71 -17.16 -21.02
N LEU A 223 2.58 -18.50 -21.02
CA LEU A 223 2.50 -19.29 -22.25
C LEU A 223 1.30 -18.84 -23.10
N TYR A 224 0.12 -18.73 -22.49
CA TYR A 224 -1.07 -18.25 -23.20
C TYR A 224 -0.94 -16.82 -23.71
N PHE A 225 -0.29 -15.96 -22.94
CA PHE A 225 -0.03 -14.59 -23.35
C PHE A 225 0.92 -14.52 -24.55
N LEU A 226 1.96 -15.35 -24.59
CA LEU A 226 2.86 -15.48 -25.75
C LEU A 226 2.15 -16.07 -26.99
N MET A 227 1.18 -16.96 -26.77
CA MET A 227 0.32 -17.52 -27.83
C MET A 227 -0.72 -16.53 -28.35
N SER A 228 -0.81 -15.31 -27.79
CA SER A 228 -1.68 -14.24 -28.27
C SER A 228 -0.86 -13.04 -28.78
N PRO A 229 -0.38 -13.07 -30.04
CA PRO A 229 0.49 -12.03 -30.59
C PRO A 229 -0.10 -10.61 -30.50
N SER A 230 -1.41 -10.47 -30.69
CA SER A 230 -2.10 -9.17 -30.59
C SER A 230 -2.12 -8.63 -29.16
N ALA A 231 -2.35 -9.50 -28.17
CA ALA A 231 -2.31 -9.14 -26.76
C ALA A 231 -0.88 -8.79 -26.32
N LEU A 232 0.10 -9.60 -26.73
CA LEU A 232 1.52 -9.37 -26.46
C LEU A 232 1.98 -8.03 -27.04
N PHE A 233 1.65 -7.75 -28.30
CA PHE A 233 2.02 -6.49 -28.95
C PHE A 233 1.37 -5.28 -28.25
N LYS A 234 0.06 -5.36 -27.97
CA LYS A 234 -0.67 -4.29 -27.28
C LYS A 234 -0.07 -4.00 -25.90
N ALA A 235 0.09 -5.02 -25.08
CA ALA A 235 0.62 -4.87 -23.72
C ALA A 235 2.09 -4.43 -23.73
N SER A 236 2.92 -4.91 -24.66
CA SER A 236 4.31 -4.46 -24.81
C SER A 236 4.39 -3.00 -25.26
N SER A 237 3.55 -2.59 -26.21
CA SER A 237 3.43 -1.19 -26.64
C SER A 237 2.98 -0.28 -25.50
N GLU A 238 1.95 -0.69 -24.75
CA GLU A 238 1.50 0.02 -23.56
C GLU A 238 2.57 0.07 -22.47
N PHE A 239 3.34 -1.00 -22.26
CA PHE A 239 4.46 -0.99 -21.32
C PHE A 239 5.60 -0.07 -21.79
N LEU A 240 5.93 -0.03 -23.09
CA LEU A 240 6.95 0.87 -23.60
C LEU A 240 6.56 2.35 -23.42
N LYS A 241 5.28 2.68 -23.66
CA LYS A 241 4.71 4.01 -23.42
C LYS A 241 4.65 4.35 -21.94
N ASN A 242 4.03 3.46 -21.17
CA ASN A 242 3.61 3.74 -19.80
C ASN A 242 4.54 3.18 -18.75
N ARG A 243 5.63 2.49 -19.09
CA ARG A 243 6.60 1.78 -18.21
C ARG A 243 5.98 1.29 -16.89
N ASN A 244 4.79 0.70 -16.93
CA ASN A 244 4.02 0.32 -15.75
C ASN A 244 3.97 -1.21 -15.73
N ILE A 245 4.75 -1.82 -14.84
CA ILE A 245 4.90 -3.27 -14.77
C ILE A 245 3.64 -3.96 -14.23
N GLU A 246 2.90 -3.30 -13.33
CA GLU A 246 1.65 -3.84 -12.77
C GLU A 246 0.58 -3.98 -13.87
N LYS A 247 0.39 -2.93 -14.69
CA LYS A 247 -0.54 -2.99 -15.83
C LYS A 247 -0.13 -4.06 -16.86
N PHE A 248 1.17 -4.21 -17.10
CA PHE A 248 1.67 -5.24 -17.99
C PHE A 248 1.33 -6.64 -17.47
N ILE A 249 1.59 -6.90 -16.19
CA ILE A 249 1.30 -8.19 -15.55
C ILE A 249 -0.20 -8.45 -15.43
N PHE A 250 -0.98 -7.43 -15.08
CA PHE A 250 -2.44 -7.53 -15.10
C PHE A 250 -2.97 -7.90 -16.49
N SER A 251 -2.36 -7.37 -17.56
CA SER A 251 -2.73 -7.75 -18.93
C SER A 251 -2.45 -9.22 -19.23
N ILE A 252 -1.38 -9.80 -18.70
CA ILE A 252 -1.07 -11.24 -18.83
C ILE A 252 -2.19 -12.06 -18.19
N PHE A 253 -2.53 -11.78 -16.94
CA PHE A 253 -3.54 -12.53 -16.19
C PHE A 253 -4.97 -12.30 -16.70
N SER A 254 -5.31 -11.08 -17.12
CA SER A 254 -6.62 -10.79 -17.72
C SER A 254 -6.83 -11.55 -19.03
N ASN A 255 -5.79 -11.65 -19.87
CA ASN A 255 -5.87 -12.48 -21.09
C ASN A 255 -5.99 -13.96 -20.75
N TYR A 256 -5.24 -14.45 -19.76
CA TYR A 256 -5.35 -15.83 -19.29
C TYR A 256 -6.76 -16.17 -18.79
N GLN A 257 -7.38 -15.30 -17.98
CA GLN A 257 -8.76 -15.50 -17.51
C GLN A 257 -9.77 -15.52 -18.66
N LYS A 258 -9.65 -14.59 -19.62
CA LYS A 258 -10.51 -14.57 -20.83
C LYS A 258 -10.37 -15.85 -21.65
N PHE A 259 -9.18 -16.42 -21.68
CA PHE A 259 -8.93 -17.69 -22.37
C PHE A 259 -9.58 -18.87 -21.63
N LYS A 260 -9.36 -19.01 -20.32
CA LYS A 260 -9.99 -20.07 -19.49
C LYS A 260 -11.52 -20.00 -19.53
N ALA A 261 -12.09 -18.80 -19.52
CA ALA A 261 -13.53 -18.60 -19.66
C ALA A 261 -14.09 -19.12 -21.02
N LYS A 262 -13.28 -19.11 -22.08
CA LYS A 262 -13.67 -19.66 -23.40
C LYS A 262 -13.53 -21.17 -23.51
N GLU A 263 -12.65 -21.79 -22.73
CA GLU A 263 -12.46 -23.24 -22.71
C GLU A 263 -13.50 -24.00 -21.87
N GLY A 264 -14.48 -23.32 -21.26
CA GLY A 264 -15.49 -23.95 -20.40
C GLY A 264 -14.96 -24.43 -19.05
N ASN A 265 -13.67 -24.21 -18.77
CA ASN A 265 -13.04 -24.45 -17.47
C ASN A 265 -13.00 -23.14 -16.68
N SER A 266 -14.16 -22.71 -16.16
CA SER A 266 -14.18 -21.86 -14.97
C SER A 266 -14.36 -22.76 -13.75
N PRO A 267 -13.58 -22.59 -12.66
CA PRO A 267 -13.94 -23.17 -11.38
C PRO A 267 -15.29 -22.62 -10.87
#